data_AF-A0A7C6I947-F1
#
_entry.id   AF-A0A7C6I947-F1
#
_cell.length_a   1.000
_cell.length_b   1.000
_cell.length_c   1.000
_cell.angle_alpha   90.00
_cell.angle_beta   90.00
_cell.angle_gamma   90.00
#
_symmetry.space_group_name_H-M   'P 1'
#
loop_
_entity.id
_entity.type
_entity.pdbx_description
1 polymer ?
#
loop_
_entity_poly.entity_id
_entity_poly.type
_entity_poly.pdbx_seq_one_letter_code
_entity_poly.pdbx_strand_id
1 'polypeptide(L)'
;MKKFVTAVFILLLAGSVNLFAFGIGVQGGFGVGDHSGGGAAVTFKVDSLPYIFAVNASFGSDNTFIGASADYWLVNKNFAGPLNYFFGAGVGAGIGFGDDFCFNAAFRIPIGINAFFVNNFIEPYLQLVPEVGISVLPSLGLHWNIGANLGIRFWL
;
A
#
# COMPACT_ATOMS: atom_id res chain seq x y z
N MET A 1 19.90 -27.42 -1.94
CA MET A 1 19.39 -26.99 -0.61
C MET A 1 18.56 -25.70 -0.67
N LYS A 2 19.08 -24.57 -1.19
CA LYS A 2 18.33 -23.30 -1.27
C LYS A 2 16.94 -23.44 -1.93
N LYS A 3 16.85 -24.07 -3.11
CA LYS A 3 15.58 -24.28 -3.83
C LYS A 3 14.56 -25.15 -3.08
N PHE A 4 15.04 -26.13 -2.29
CA PHE A 4 14.18 -27.00 -1.48
C PHE A 4 13.65 -26.24 -0.26
N VAL A 5 14.49 -25.45 0.40
CA VAL A 5 14.08 -24.56 1.50
C VAL A 5 13.09 -23.52 1.00
N THR A 6 13.32 -22.90 -0.16
CA THR A 6 12.36 -21.97 -0.79
C THR A 6 11.03 -22.66 -1.11
N ALA A 7 11.05 -23.87 -1.65
CA ALA A 7 9.82 -24.62 -1.96
C ALA A 7 9.04 -24.99 -0.70
N VAL A 8 9.72 -25.45 0.35
CA VAL A 8 9.10 -25.76 1.66
C VAL A 8 8.55 -24.49 2.31
N PHE A 9 9.24 -23.36 2.19
CA PHE A 9 8.76 -22.07 2.70
C PHE A 9 7.51 -21.59 1.96
N ILE A 10 7.49 -21.70 0.62
CA ILE A 10 6.31 -21.39 -0.21
C ILE A 10 5.14 -22.32 0.13
N LEU A 11 5.39 -23.62 0.35
CA LEU A 11 4.36 -24.59 0.75
C LEU A 11 3.82 -24.34 2.15
N LEU A 12 4.65 -23.92 3.10
CA LEU A 12 4.21 -23.54 4.44
C LEU A 12 3.37 -22.26 4.42
N LEU A 13 3.78 -21.25 3.64
CA LEU A 13 2.99 -20.05 3.40
C LEU A 13 1.65 -20.37 2.72
N ALA A 14 1.65 -21.27 1.74
CA ALA A 14 0.47 -21.76 1.05
C ALA A 14 -0.40 -22.71 1.91
N GLY A 15 0.14 -23.30 2.98
CA GLY A 15 -0.62 -24.14 3.91
C GLY A 15 -1.34 -23.33 4.99
N SER A 16 -0.79 -22.18 5.38
CA SER A 16 -1.37 -21.30 6.41
C SER A 16 -2.54 -20.42 5.95
N VAL A 17 -2.84 -20.36 4.64
CA VAL A 17 -3.90 -19.51 4.07
C VAL A 17 -5.33 -19.98 4.36
N ASN A 18 -5.54 -21.16 4.93
CA ASN A 18 -6.89 -21.69 5.20
C ASN A 18 -7.57 -21.16 6.48
N LEU A 19 -6.92 -20.31 7.28
CA LEU A 19 -7.47 -19.81 8.54
C LEU A 19 -7.79 -18.31 8.56
N PHE A 20 -7.44 -17.57 7.52
CA PHE A 20 -7.65 -16.13 7.46
C PHE A 20 -8.10 -15.71 6.07
N ALA A 21 -9.20 -14.95 6.00
CA ALA A 21 -9.58 -14.31 4.76
C ALA A 21 -8.49 -13.29 4.37
N PHE A 22 -8.02 -13.36 3.12
CA PHE A 22 -6.90 -12.57 2.63
C PHE A 22 -7.27 -11.82 1.35
N GLY A 23 -7.19 -10.49 1.41
CA GLY A 23 -7.44 -9.60 0.29
C GLY A 23 -6.17 -9.31 -0.49
N ILE A 24 -6.10 -9.72 -1.76
CA ILE A 24 -5.03 -9.35 -2.71
C ILE A 24 -5.60 -8.40 -3.74
N GLY A 25 -4.90 -7.32 -4.04
CA GLY A 25 -5.41 -6.30 -4.94
C GLY A 25 -4.35 -5.55 -5.72
N VAL A 26 -4.84 -4.66 -6.56
CA VAL A 26 -4.04 -3.68 -7.28
C VAL A 26 -4.60 -2.29 -7.05
N GLN A 27 -3.73 -1.30 -7.02
CA GLN A 27 -4.12 0.12 -7.05
C GLN A 27 -3.33 0.87 -8.11
N GLY A 28 -3.95 1.91 -8.62
CA GLY A 28 -3.30 2.97 -9.37
C GLY A 28 -3.55 4.31 -8.67
N GLY A 29 -2.62 5.24 -8.82
CA GLY A 29 -2.76 6.53 -8.19
C GLY A 29 -1.81 7.59 -8.72
N PHE A 30 -1.97 8.79 -8.17
CA PHE A 30 -1.13 9.94 -8.45
C PHE A 30 -0.78 10.67 -7.15
N GLY A 31 0.47 11.12 -7.03
CA GLY A 31 0.95 11.94 -5.92
C GLY A 31 1.06 13.42 -6.29
N VAL A 32 0.75 14.29 -5.34
CA VAL A 32 1.00 15.74 -5.41
C VAL A 32 1.90 16.15 -4.24
N GLY A 33 3.00 16.85 -4.54
CA GLY A 33 3.98 17.32 -3.57
C GLY A 33 5.40 17.17 -4.11
N ASP A 34 6.34 16.87 -3.22
CA ASP A 34 7.76 16.73 -3.58
C ASP A 34 8.01 15.51 -4.49
N HIS A 35 7.13 14.51 -4.45
CA HIS A 35 7.19 13.30 -5.27
C HIS A 35 5.94 13.19 -6.16
N SER A 36 5.78 14.14 -7.07
CA SER A 36 4.64 14.17 -7.99
C SER A 36 4.82 13.14 -9.13
N GLY A 37 3.77 12.38 -9.42
CA GLY A 37 3.87 11.32 -10.44
C GLY A 37 2.79 10.25 -10.31
N GLY A 38 2.63 9.47 -11.37
CA GLY A 38 1.72 8.33 -11.41
C GLY A 38 2.38 7.07 -10.86
N GLY A 39 1.59 6.16 -10.29
CA GLY A 39 2.10 4.89 -9.82
C GLY A 39 1.06 3.79 -9.76
N ALA A 40 1.54 2.57 -9.60
CA ALA A 40 0.73 1.39 -9.38
C ALA A 40 1.30 0.59 -8.20
N ALA A 41 0.43 -0.14 -7.50
CA ALA A 41 0.86 -1.02 -6.43
C ALA A 41 0.09 -2.32 -6.42
N VAL A 42 0.73 -3.37 -5.90
CA VAL A 42 0.05 -4.58 -5.44
C VAL A 42 -0.23 -4.41 -3.95
N THR A 43 -1.46 -4.69 -3.53
CA THR A 43 -1.90 -4.50 -2.14
C THR A 43 -2.33 -5.80 -1.49
N PHE A 44 -2.10 -5.89 -0.19
CA PHE A 44 -2.43 -7.05 0.63
C PHE A 44 -3.14 -6.59 1.91
N LYS A 45 -4.15 -7.34 2.34
CA LYS A 45 -4.85 -7.12 3.61
C LYS A 45 -5.26 -8.46 4.20
N VAL A 46 -5.13 -8.59 5.51
CA VAL A 46 -5.64 -9.75 6.25
C VAL A 46 -6.95 -9.33 6.93
N ASP A 47 -7.96 -10.18 6.95
CA ASP A 47 -9.26 -9.81 7.56
C ASP A 47 -9.17 -9.63 9.08
N SER A 48 -8.38 -10.50 9.74
CA SER A 48 -8.23 -10.51 11.20
C SER A 48 -7.43 -9.34 11.76
N LEU A 49 -6.69 -8.61 10.91
CA LEU A 49 -5.84 -7.51 11.33
C LEU A 49 -6.08 -6.29 10.45
N PRO A 50 -6.21 -5.08 11.01
CA PRO A 50 -6.47 -3.89 10.20
C PRO A 50 -5.19 -3.35 9.53
N TYR A 51 -4.26 -4.22 9.12
CA TYR A 51 -3.05 -3.85 8.38
C TYR A 51 -3.24 -4.01 6.88
N ILE A 52 -2.86 -2.98 6.15
CA ILE A 52 -2.87 -2.92 4.69
C ILE A 52 -1.42 -2.73 4.26
N PHE A 53 -0.94 -3.63 3.43
CA PHE A 53 0.39 -3.55 2.86
C PHE A 53 0.30 -3.21 1.38
N ALA A 54 1.26 -2.46 0.88
CA ALA A 54 1.41 -2.22 -0.54
C ALA A 54 2.87 -2.37 -0.96
N VAL A 55 3.10 -2.86 -2.16
CA VAL A 55 4.38 -2.76 -2.87
C VAL A 55 4.13 -1.98 -4.14
N ASN A 56 4.72 -0.80 -4.25
CA ASN A 56 4.41 0.17 -5.29
C ASN A 56 5.61 0.46 -6.19
N ALA A 57 5.29 0.76 -7.44
CA ALA A 57 6.19 1.40 -8.38
C ALA A 57 5.56 2.73 -8.81
N SER A 58 6.32 3.81 -8.75
CA SER A 58 5.89 5.12 -9.24
C SER A 58 6.89 5.68 -10.24
N PHE A 59 6.36 6.35 -11.25
CA PHE A 59 7.09 6.85 -12.40
C PHE A 59 6.89 8.37 -12.44
N GLY A 60 7.91 9.10 -12.00
CA GLY A 60 7.99 10.55 -12.14
C GLY A 60 8.73 10.95 -13.43
N SER A 61 8.82 12.25 -13.70
CA SER A 61 9.58 12.78 -14.84
C SER A 61 11.05 12.37 -14.82
N ASP A 62 11.65 12.36 -13.63
CA ASP A 62 13.12 12.29 -13.48
C ASP A 62 13.57 11.01 -12.77
N ASN A 63 12.66 10.31 -12.08
CA ASN A 63 12.99 9.15 -11.26
C ASN A 63 11.88 8.08 -11.28
N THR A 64 12.30 6.82 -11.26
CA THR A 64 11.45 5.66 -10.98
C THR A 64 11.66 5.25 -9.53
N PHE A 65 10.57 5.09 -8.78
CA PHE A 65 10.61 4.67 -7.38
C PHE A 65 9.98 3.29 -7.21
N ILE A 66 10.61 2.46 -6.37
CA ILE A 66 10.04 1.23 -5.85
C ILE A 66 9.93 1.37 -4.34
N GLY A 67 8.74 1.13 -3.80
CA GLY A 67 8.48 1.27 -2.39
C GLY A 67 7.58 0.19 -1.83
N ALA A 68 7.46 0.21 -0.51
CA ALA A 68 6.49 -0.55 0.22
C ALA A 68 5.88 0.29 1.34
N SER A 69 4.62 0.02 1.67
CA SER A 69 3.94 0.62 2.82
C SER A 69 3.27 -0.41 3.70
N ALA A 70 3.08 -0.02 4.96
CA ALA A 70 2.28 -0.73 5.96
C ALA A 70 1.40 0.29 6.67
N ASP A 71 0.10 0.19 6.44
CA ASP A 71 -0.93 1.11 6.90
C ASP A 71 -1.87 0.40 7.88
N TYR A 72 -2.04 0.96 9.07
CA TYR A 72 -2.97 0.47 10.09
C TYR A 72 -4.27 1.27 10.06
N TRP A 73 -5.37 0.66 9.66
CA TRP A 73 -6.69 1.27 9.67
C TRP A 73 -7.25 1.33 11.10
N LEU A 74 -7.10 2.50 11.74
CA LEU A 74 -7.61 2.80 13.07
C LEU A 74 -9.13 2.71 13.14
N VAL A 75 -9.79 3.10 12.06
CA VAL A 75 -11.24 3.01 11.89
C VAL A 75 -11.53 2.50 10.50
N ASN A 76 -12.50 1.58 10.42
CA ASN A 76 -13.12 1.12 9.19
C ASN A 76 -14.59 0.82 9.53
N LYS A 77 -15.49 1.78 9.26
CA LYS A 77 -16.88 1.71 9.72
C LYS A 77 -17.84 2.01 8.59
N ASN A 78 -18.94 1.27 8.57
CA ASN A 78 -20.04 1.49 7.65
C ASN A 78 -20.65 2.89 7.86
N PHE A 79 -20.91 3.61 6.77
CA PHE A 79 -21.65 4.87 6.84
C PHE A 79 -22.90 4.91 5.94
N ALA A 80 -22.91 4.18 4.82
CA ALA A 80 -24.08 4.13 3.94
C ALA A 80 -24.08 2.88 3.05
N GLY A 81 -25.07 2.00 3.21
CA GLY A 81 -25.21 0.82 2.36
C GLY A 81 -23.95 -0.06 2.40
N PRO A 82 -23.33 -0.40 1.25
CA PRO A 82 -22.08 -1.17 1.25
C PRO A 82 -20.84 -0.33 1.55
N LEU A 83 -20.96 1.00 1.66
CA LEU A 83 -19.84 1.92 1.80
C LEU A 83 -19.38 2.03 3.26
N ASN A 84 -18.09 1.85 3.47
CA ASN A 84 -17.41 2.16 4.72
C ASN A 84 -16.41 3.28 4.49
N TYR A 85 -16.15 4.05 5.54
CA TYR A 85 -15.05 4.99 5.57
C TYR A 85 -13.95 4.41 6.44
N PHE A 86 -12.72 4.75 6.10
CA PHE A 86 -11.57 4.40 6.91
C PHE A 86 -10.64 5.58 7.10
N PHE A 87 -9.95 5.57 8.24
CA PHE A 87 -8.77 6.37 8.45
C PHE A 87 -7.74 5.56 9.23
N GLY A 88 -6.47 5.88 9.04
CA GLY A 88 -5.39 5.12 9.64
C GLY A 88 -4.12 5.92 9.81
N ALA A 89 -3.09 5.21 10.25
CA ALA A 89 -1.72 5.68 10.33
C ALA A 89 -0.81 4.59 9.77
N GLY A 90 0.26 4.98 9.10
CA GLY A 90 1.14 4.03 8.47
C GLY A 90 2.54 4.56 8.25
N VAL A 91 3.36 3.69 7.68
CA VAL A 91 4.73 3.99 7.28
C VAL A 91 4.98 3.49 5.88
N GLY A 92 5.81 4.20 5.14
CA GLY A 92 6.29 3.81 3.82
C GLY A 92 7.80 3.98 3.73
N ALA A 93 8.43 3.17 2.92
CA ALA A 93 9.82 3.35 2.53
C ALA A 93 10.00 3.02 1.06
N GLY A 94 10.94 3.69 0.41
CA GLY A 94 11.18 3.49 -1.01
C GLY A 94 12.59 3.86 -1.43
N ILE A 95 13.00 3.26 -2.53
CA ILE A 95 14.24 3.54 -3.24
C ILE A 95 13.89 4.12 -4.61
N GLY A 96 14.56 5.21 -4.97
CA GLY A 96 14.45 5.80 -6.30
C GLY A 96 15.69 5.56 -7.13
N PHE A 97 15.46 5.34 -8.42
CA PHE A 97 16.46 5.12 -9.46
C PHE A 97 16.23 6.14 -10.57
N GLY A 98 17.30 6.82 -10.99
CA GLY A 98 17.30 7.85 -12.02
C GLY A 98 18.62 8.60 -11.98
N ASP A 99 18.57 9.94 -11.96
CA ASP A 99 19.77 10.79 -11.94
C ASP A 99 20.61 10.57 -10.67
N ASP A 100 19.94 10.40 -9.52
CA ASP A 100 20.57 10.07 -8.25
C ASP A 100 19.86 8.89 -7.57
N PHE A 101 20.63 8.04 -6.90
CA PHE A 101 20.07 7.02 -6.01
C PHE A 101 19.53 7.70 -4.75
N CYS A 102 18.24 7.53 -4.48
CA CYS A 102 17.59 8.10 -3.30
C CYS A 102 16.92 7.03 -2.44
N PHE A 103 16.89 7.28 -1.13
CA PHE A 103 16.19 6.47 -0.14
C PHE A 103 15.32 7.37 0.71
N ASN A 104 14.03 7.05 0.76
CA ASN A 104 13.00 7.83 1.44
C ASN A 104 12.24 6.94 2.41
N ALA A 105 11.82 7.52 3.54
CA ALA A 105 10.86 6.93 4.46
C ALA A 105 9.81 7.98 4.83
N ALA A 106 8.56 7.58 5.01
CA ALA A 106 7.46 8.49 5.28
C ALA A 106 6.49 7.93 6.32
N PHE A 107 5.97 8.80 7.17
CA PHE A 107 4.73 8.57 7.91
C PHE A 107 3.55 8.90 7.01
N ARG A 108 2.49 8.09 7.12
CA ARG A 108 1.34 8.11 6.21
C ARG A 108 0.05 8.21 7.01
N ILE A 109 -0.92 8.95 6.50
CA ILE A 109 -2.27 9.05 7.07
C ILE A 109 -3.28 8.62 6.00
N PRO A 110 -3.52 7.32 5.78
CA PRO A 110 -4.50 6.88 4.80
C PRO A 110 -5.92 7.24 5.28
N ILE A 111 -6.68 7.92 4.42
CA ILE A 111 -8.08 8.28 4.65
C ILE A 111 -8.84 7.95 3.38
N GLY A 112 -9.96 7.24 3.50
CA GLY A 112 -10.66 6.82 2.31
C GLY A 112 -12.00 6.17 2.56
N ILE A 113 -12.51 5.58 1.48
CA ILE A 113 -13.72 4.80 1.46
C ILE A 113 -13.46 3.46 0.78
N ASN A 114 -14.16 2.42 1.21
CA ASN A 114 -14.22 1.14 0.53
C ASN A 114 -15.66 0.63 0.49
N ALA A 115 -15.90 -0.40 -0.30
CA ALA A 115 -17.15 -1.15 -0.26
C ALA A 115 -16.88 -2.63 -0.45
N PHE A 116 -17.79 -3.49 -0.01
CA PHE A 116 -17.72 -4.93 -0.24
C PHE A 116 -18.88 -5.38 -1.11
N PHE A 117 -18.58 -6.14 -2.15
CA PHE A 117 -19.53 -6.68 -3.12
C PHE A 117 -19.34 -8.18 -3.32
N VAL A 118 -20.34 -8.83 -3.92
CA VAL A 118 -20.30 -10.26 -4.28
C VAL A 118 -19.92 -11.11 -3.07
N ASN A 119 -20.73 -11.07 -2.01
CA ASN A 119 -20.47 -11.80 -0.75
C ASN A 119 -19.08 -11.51 -0.15
N ASN A 120 -18.70 -10.24 -0.12
CA ASN A 120 -17.39 -9.76 0.35
C ASN A 120 -16.18 -10.21 -0.50
N PHE A 121 -16.39 -10.84 -1.65
CA PHE A 121 -15.31 -11.25 -2.55
C PHE A 121 -14.56 -10.05 -3.14
N ILE A 122 -15.26 -8.96 -3.46
CA ILE A 122 -14.70 -7.80 -4.16
C ILE A 122 -14.75 -6.57 -3.27
N GLU A 123 -13.60 -5.90 -3.11
CA GLU A 123 -13.47 -4.66 -2.35
C GLU A 123 -12.80 -3.55 -3.17
N PRO A 124 -13.56 -2.69 -3.89
CA PRO A 124 -13.02 -1.44 -4.40
C PRO A 124 -12.79 -0.46 -3.26
N TYR A 125 -11.78 0.39 -3.42
CA TYR A 125 -11.48 1.46 -2.47
C TYR A 125 -10.87 2.69 -3.16
N LEU A 126 -11.08 3.84 -2.54
CA LEU A 126 -10.51 5.13 -2.91
C LEU A 126 -9.89 5.73 -1.66
N GLN A 127 -8.67 6.24 -1.76
CA GLN A 127 -7.97 6.86 -0.63
C GLN A 127 -7.15 8.08 -1.01
N LEU A 128 -7.09 9.01 -0.06
CA LEU A 128 -6.09 10.05 0.03
C LEU A 128 -5.09 9.67 1.12
N VAL A 129 -3.81 9.90 0.86
CA VAL A 129 -2.74 9.57 1.79
C VAL A 129 -1.82 10.78 1.90
N PRO A 130 -2.08 11.69 2.84
CA PRO A 130 -1.07 12.66 3.26
C PRO A 130 0.12 11.97 3.90
N GLU A 131 1.31 12.43 3.52
CA GLU A 131 2.58 11.86 3.91
C GLU A 131 3.55 12.97 4.32
N VAL A 132 4.29 12.71 5.40
CA VAL A 132 5.45 13.51 5.80
C VAL A 132 6.61 12.54 5.95
N GLY A 133 7.70 12.81 5.23
CA GLY A 133 8.81 11.89 5.15
C GLY A 133 10.16 12.56 5.24
N ILE A 134 11.17 11.70 5.28
CA ILE A 134 12.58 12.01 5.38
C ILE A 134 13.26 11.34 4.19
N SER A 135 13.97 12.14 3.41
CA SER A 135 14.97 11.67 2.45
C SER A 135 16.27 11.47 3.22
N VAL A 136 16.89 10.29 3.09
CA VAL A 136 18.14 9.94 3.77
C VAL A 136 19.32 10.01 2.81
N LEU A 137 19.08 9.64 1.54
CA LEU A 137 20.06 9.70 0.46
C LEU A 137 19.46 10.48 -0.72
N PRO A 138 20.27 11.30 -1.42
CA PRO A 138 21.70 11.55 -1.19
C PRO A 138 21.99 12.51 -0.03
N SER A 139 20.99 13.22 0.49
CA SER A 139 21.11 14.12 1.63
C SER A 139 19.91 14.01 2.56
N LEU A 140 20.10 14.37 3.82
CA LEU A 140 19.03 14.38 4.81
C LEU A 140 18.10 15.57 4.55
N GLY A 141 16.83 15.29 4.23
CA GLY A 141 15.83 16.32 3.95
C GLY A 141 14.43 15.91 4.41
N LEU A 142 13.58 16.88 4.69
CA LEU A 142 12.16 16.65 4.91
C LEU A 142 11.41 16.81 3.60
N HIS A 143 10.41 15.96 3.39
CA HIS A 143 9.52 16.07 2.24
C HIS A 143 8.07 15.78 2.64
N TRP A 144 7.14 16.19 1.78
CA TRP A 144 5.72 15.91 1.93
C TRP A 144 5.11 15.47 0.60
N ASN A 145 4.05 14.69 0.69
CA ASN A 145 3.29 14.25 -0.47
C ASN A 145 1.84 13.97 -0.09
N ILE A 146 0.92 14.06 -1.05
CA ILE A 146 -0.45 13.59 -0.90
C ILE A 146 -0.75 12.65 -2.06
N GLY A 147 -0.91 11.37 -1.76
CA GLY A 147 -1.26 10.34 -2.75
C GLY A 147 -2.77 10.13 -2.87
N ALA A 148 -3.33 10.27 -4.06
CA ALA A 148 -4.69 9.84 -4.38
C ALA A 148 -4.66 8.50 -5.10
N ASN A 149 -5.30 7.48 -4.53
CA ASN A 149 -5.24 6.11 -5.05
C ASN A 149 -6.63 5.49 -5.19
N LEU A 150 -6.86 4.83 -6.32
CA LEU A 150 -8.02 3.98 -6.58
C LEU A 150 -7.53 2.53 -6.70
N GLY A 151 -8.19 1.61 -6.03
CA GLY A 151 -7.81 0.20 -6.10
C GLY A 151 -8.98 -0.76 -5.93
N ILE A 152 -8.66 -2.04 -6.11
CA ILE A 152 -9.57 -3.16 -5.96
C ILE A 152 -8.83 -4.32 -5.31
N ARG A 153 -9.44 -4.95 -4.30
CA ARG A 153 -8.98 -6.19 -3.66
C ARG A 153 -9.97 -7.31 -3.90
N PHE A 154 -9.44 -8.52 -4.06
CA PHE A 154 -10.15 -9.79 -4.15
C PHE A 154 -9.83 -10.61 -2.91
N TRP A 155 -10.88 -11.03 -2.21
CA TRP A 155 -10.78 -11.74 -0.94
C TRP A 155 -10.91 -13.25 -1.16
N LEU A 156 -10.00 -14.01 -0.58
CA LEU A 156 -9.95 -15.48 -0.61
C LEU A 156 -10.23 -16.04 0.78
#